data_AF-A0A7X8C8H8-F1
#
_entry.id   AF-A0A7X8C8H8-F1
#
_cell.length_a   1.000
_cell.length_b   1.000
_cell.length_c   1.000
_cell.angle_alpha   90.00
_cell.angle_beta   90.00
_cell.angle_gamma   90.00
#
_symmetry.space_group_name_H-M   'P 1'
#
loop_
_entity.id
_entity.type
_entity.pdbx_description
1 polymer ?
#
loop_
_entity_poly.entity_id
_entity_poly.type
_entity_poly.pdbx_seq_one_letter_code
_entity_poly.pdbx_strand_id
1 'polypeptide(L)'
;ATLSKQKEHPGYSDEIALYYGRWIEMVGGIFDENVKLLTPLKEKYNLYGLTNWSAETLPLAQAKYDFFDLLDGIVVSGAEKIVKPDPALYHILIDRYRIDPRETLFIDDNPENIQTAKQLGFQTLHLTPQINLEQELKNRGIID
;
A
#
# COMPACT_ATOMS: atom_id res chain seq x y z
N ALA A 1 14.77 2.66 15.19
CA ALA A 1 14.18 3.92 14.70
C ALA A 1 13.63 4.79 15.83
N THR A 2 12.78 4.26 16.73
CA THR A 2 12.25 4.96 17.92
C THR A 2 13.32 5.72 18.72
N LEU A 3 14.40 5.04 19.14
CA LEU A 3 15.50 5.66 19.88
C LEU A 3 16.23 6.77 19.09
N SER A 4 16.30 6.67 17.76
CA SER A 4 16.90 7.73 16.92
C SER A 4 16.01 8.96 16.89
N LYS A 5 14.70 8.76 16.72
CA LYS A 5 13.71 9.84 16.73
C LYS A 5 13.55 10.49 18.10
N GLN A 6 13.65 9.72 19.18
CA GLN A 6 13.69 10.25 20.55
C GLN A 6 14.94 11.10 20.79
N LYS A 7 16.10 10.73 20.22
CA LYS A 7 17.32 11.55 20.29
C LYS A 7 17.22 12.83 19.46
N GLU A 8 16.58 12.79 18.30
CA GLU A 8 16.33 13.95 17.45
C GLU A 8 15.28 14.91 18.06
N HIS A 9 14.32 14.35 18.81
CA HIS A 9 13.20 15.07 19.40
C HIS A 9 13.01 14.71 20.88
N PRO A 10 13.95 15.10 21.77
CA PRO A 10 13.95 14.66 23.17
C PRO A 10 12.74 15.12 23.97
N GLY A 11 12.11 16.24 23.58
CA GLY A 11 10.87 16.74 24.21
C GLY A 11 9.61 15.95 23.85
N TYR A 12 9.69 14.99 22.92
CA TYR A 12 8.59 14.12 22.51
C TYR A 12 8.93 12.64 22.73
N SER A 13 9.89 12.35 23.61
CA SER A 13 10.46 11.01 23.72
C SER A 13 9.41 9.96 24.10
N ASP A 14 8.53 10.30 25.05
CA ASP A 14 7.50 9.39 25.55
C ASP A 14 6.35 9.24 24.55
N GLU A 15 5.97 10.30 23.84
CA GLU A 15 4.97 10.29 22.78
C GLU A 15 5.45 9.50 21.57
N ILE A 16 6.74 9.60 21.22
CA ILE A 16 7.37 8.79 20.17
C ILE A 16 7.38 7.32 20.60
N ALA A 17 7.70 7.03 21.86
CA ALA A 17 7.63 5.66 22.39
C ALA A 17 6.21 5.09 22.30
N LEU A 18 5.20 5.88 22.71
CA LEU A 18 3.79 5.52 22.66
C LEU A 18 3.30 5.33 21.23
N TYR A 19 3.68 6.22 20.31
CA TYR A 19 3.32 6.12 18.90
C TYR A 19 3.78 4.78 18.33
N TYR A 20 5.06 4.42 18.47
CA TYR A 20 5.56 3.14 17.94
C TYR A 20 5.10 1.91 18.74
N GLY A 21 4.99 2.02 20.07
CA GLY A 21 4.59 0.93 20.95
C GLY A 21 3.11 0.57 20.85
N ARG A 22 2.25 1.53 20.51
CA ARG A 22 0.79 1.36 20.39
C ARG A 22 0.26 1.63 18.99
N TRP A 23 1.12 1.78 17.99
CA TRP A 23 0.71 2.01 16.59
C TRP A 23 -0.30 0.95 16.11
N ILE A 24 -0.11 -0.29 16.54
CA ILE A 24 -1.00 -1.44 16.27
C ILE A 24 -2.43 -1.23 16.80
N GLU A 25 -2.61 -0.46 17.87
CA GLU A 25 -3.92 -0.10 18.44
C GLU A 25 -4.53 1.13 17.75
N MET A 26 -3.70 1.94 17.09
CA MET A 26 -4.10 3.18 16.41
C MET A 26 -4.38 2.99 14.91
N VAL A 27 -3.87 1.92 14.30
CA VAL A 27 -4.19 1.58 12.92
C VAL A 27 -5.69 1.25 12.82
N GLY A 28 -6.39 1.92 11.90
CA GLY A 28 -7.85 1.95 11.78
C GLY A 28 -8.53 0.65 11.36
N GLY A 29 -7.95 -0.50 11.66
CA GLY A 29 -8.43 -1.82 11.28
C GLY A 29 -8.12 -2.16 9.83
N ILE A 30 -8.77 -3.24 9.37
CA ILE A 30 -8.69 -3.74 8.00
C ILE A 30 -10.10 -3.70 7.41
N PHE A 31 -10.17 -3.62 6.08
CA PHE A 31 -11.42 -3.82 5.35
C PHE A 31 -11.51 -5.30 4.97
N ASP A 32 -12.10 -6.12 5.83
CA ASP A 32 -12.20 -7.58 5.65
C ASP A 32 -12.79 -7.94 4.28
N GLU A 33 -13.74 -7.15 3.79
CA GLU A 33 -14.38 -7.28 2.48
C GLU A 33 -13.41 -7.09 1.31
N ASN A 34 -12.34 -6.31 1.48
CA ASN A 34 -11.29 -6.13 0.48
C ASN A 34 -10.16 -7.15 0.67
N VAL A 35 -9.81 -7.45 1.92
CA VAL A 35 -8.76 -8.43 2.24
C VAL A 35 -9.12 -9.82 1.71
N LYS A 36 -10.39 -10.25 1.81
CA LYS A 36 -10.85 -11.54 1.26
C LYS A 36 -10.66 -11.69 -0.25
N LEU A 37 -10.51 -10.58 -0.99
CA LEU A 37 -10.30 -10.58 -2.44
C LEU A 37 -8.86 -10.91 -2.82
N LEU A 38 -7.90 -10.74 -1.91
CA LEU A 38 -6.48 -10.98 -2.20
C LEU A 38 -6.21 -12.45 -2.54
N THR A 39 -6.82 -13.40 -1.83
CA THR A 39 -6.63 -14.84 -2.08
C THR A 39 -7.03 -15.25 -3.51
N PRO A 40 -8.27 -15.02 -3.99
CA PRO A 40 -8.63 -15.38 -5.36
C PRO A 40 -7.87 -14.57 -6.42
N LEU A 41 -7.48 -13.33 -6.12
CA LEU A 41 -6.63 -12.55 -7.02
C LEU A 41 -5.23 -13.15 -7.13
N LYS A 42 -4.65 -13.63 -6.03
CA LYS A 42 -3.32 -14.23 -5.98
C LYS A 42 -3.18 -15.48 -6.85
N GLU A 43 -4.27 -16.24 -7.02
CA GLU A 43 -4.28 -17.43 -7.88
C GLU A 43 -4.14 -17.08 -9.37
N LYS A 44 -4.50 -15.86 -9.77
CA LYS A 44 -4.57 -15.42 -11.17
C LYS A 44 -3.57 -14.31 -11.52
N TYR A 45 -3.14 -13.51 -10.55
CA TYR A 45 -2.34 -12.30 -10.76
C TYR A 45 -1.21 -12.19 -9.73
N ASN A 46 -0.15 -11.50 -10.12
CA ASN A 46 0.86 -11.02 -9.17
C ASN A 46 0.31 -9.81 -8.41
N LEU A 47 0.52 -9.78 -7.11
CA LEU A 47 0.00 -8.74 -6.23
C LEU A 47 1.15 -7.91 -5.65
N TYR A 48 1.07 -6.60 -5.79
CA TYR A 48 2.11 -5.70 -5.30
C TYR A 48 1.52 -4.55 -4.48
N GLY A 49 2.26 -4.12 -3.45
CA GLY A 49 1.95 -2.92 -2.68
C GLY A 49 2.76 -1.71 -3.13
N LEU A 50 2.11 -0.56 -3.30
CA LEU A 50 2.75 0.75 -3.48
C LEU A 50 2.12 1.75 -2.51
N THR A 51 2.81 2.04 -1.40
CA THR A 51 2.17 2.69 -0.25
C THR A 51 2.92 3.90 0.31
N ASN A 52 2.17 4.94 0.66
CA ASN A 52 2.64 6.05 1.48
C ASN A 52 2.67 5.63 2.96
N TRP A 53 3.56 4.69 3.29
CA TRP A 53 3.74 4.18 4.65
C TRP A 53 5.15 4.48 5.19
N SER A 54 5.26 4.63 6.50
CA SER A 54 6.52 4.63 7.24
C SER A 54 7.23 3.26 7.17
N ALA A 55 8.54 3.28 6.94
CA ALA A 55 9.37 2.06 6.95
C ALA A 55 9.46 1.44 8.35
N GLU A 56 9.25 2.25 9.38
CA GLU A 56 9.36 1.86 10.78
C GLU A 56 8.13 1.08 11.28
N THR A 57 6.94 1.37 10.75
CA THR A 57 5.69 0.73 11.21
C THR A 57 5.21 -0.40 10.30
N LEU A 58 5.69 -0.47 9.06
CA LEU A 58 5.33 -1.58 8.15
C LEU A 58 5.65 -2.96 8.74
N PRO A 59 6.83 -3.23 9.33
CA PRO A 59 7.12 -4.56 9.89
C PRO A 59 6.16 -4.97 11.01
N LEU A 60 5.66 -4.00 11.78
CA LEU A 60 4.65 -4.24 12.82
C LEU A 60 3.30 -4.64 12.21
N ALA A 61 2.92 -4.01 11.09
CA ALA A 61 1.70 -4.36 10.36
C ALA A 61 1.81 -5.75 9.72
N GLN A 62 2.95 -6.06 9.09
CA GLN A 62 3.21 -7.37 8.50
C GLN A 62 3.17 -8.50 9.54
N ALA A 63 3.73 -8.26 10.73
CA ALA A 63 3.67 -9.24 11.81
C ALA A 63 2.26 -9.46 12.40
N LYS A 64 1.33 -8.53 12.16
CA LYS A 64 -0.05 -8.60 12.67
C LYS A 64 -1.03 -9.17 11.65
N TYR A 65 -0.78 -8.94 10.36
CA TYR A 65 -1.75 -9.20 9.31
C TYR A 65 -1.15 -10.11 8.23
N ASP A 66 -1.57 -11.37 8.22
CA ASP A 66 -1.05 -12.41 7.34
C ASP A 66 -1.32 -12.14 5.84
N PHE A 67 -2.27 -11.26 5.50
CA PHE A 67 -2.54 -10.94 4.10
C PHE A 67 -1.35 -10.28 3.39
N PHE A 68 -0.39 -9.70 4.13
CA PHE A 68 0.84 -9.18 3.52
C PHE A 68 1.66 -10.29 2.85
N ASP A 69 1.55 -11.54 3.30
CA ASP A 69 2.23 -12.70 2.71
C ASP A 69 1.66 -13.08 1.33
N LEU A 70 0.47 -12.56 0.98
CA LEU A 70 -0.10 -12.72 -0.36
C LEU A 70 0.56 -11.80 -1.40
N LEU A 71 1.28 -10.74 -0.97
CA LEU A 71 1.95 -9.81 -1.88
C LEU A 71 3.27 -10.40 -2.39
N ASP A 72 3.50 -10.35 -3.69
CA ASP A 72 4.78 -10.66 -4.35
C ASP A 72 5.85 -9.61 -4.11
N GLY A 73 5.44 -8.42 -3.66
CA GLY A 73 6.35 -7.34 -3.38
C GLY A 73 5.66 -6.11 -2.82
N ILE A 74 6.45 -5.24 -2.18
CA ILE A 74 5.95 -3.97 -1.64
C ILE A 74 7.02 -2.89 -1.78
N VAL A 75 6.61 -1.74 -2.29
CA VAL A 75 7.38 -0.49 -2.31
C VAL A 75 6.76 0.45 -1.28
N VAL A 76 7.59 0.89 -0.33
CA VAL A 76 7.16 1.70 0.81
C VAL A 76 7.85 3.05 0.77
N SER A 77 7.04 4.12 0.71
CA SER A 77 7.55 5.50 0.61
C SER A 77 8.57 5.87 1.68
N GLY A 78 8.39 5.42 2.93
CA GLY A 78 9.29 5.73 4.03
C GLY A 78 10.68 5.10 3.88
N ALA A 79 10.77 3.98 3.14
CA ALA A 79 12.01 3.30 2.80
C ALA A 79 12.68 3.97 1.61
N GLU A 80 11.91 4.33 0.59
CA GLU A 80 12.42 4.98 -0.63
C GLU A 80 12.65 6.49 -0.47
N LYS A 81 12.17 7.10 0.62
CA LYS A 81 12.16 8.56 0.86
C LYS A 81 11.46 9.37 -0.23
N ILE A 82 10.52 8.75 -0.93
CA ILE A 82 9.71 9.33 -2.02
C ILE A 82 8.27 8.91 -1.77
N VAL A 83 7.30 9.82 -1.89
CA VAL A 83 5.88 9.55 -1.68
C VAL A 83 5.11 9.64 -2.99
N LYS A 84 4.02 8.88 -3.14
CA LYS A 84 3.01 9.17 -4.16
C LYS A 84 2.44 10.58 -3.90
N PRO A 85 2.10 11.37 -4.94
CA PRO A 85 2.00 10.99 -6.36
C PRO A 85 3.29 11.16 -7.17
N ASP A 86 4.48 11.21 -6.56
CA ASP A 86 5.74 11.33 -7.32
C ASP A 86 5.93 10.10 -8.25
N PRO A 87 6.07 10.28 -9.58
CA PRO A 87 6.24 9.18 -10.53
C PRO A 87 7.48 8.33 -10.26
N ALA A 88 8.50 8.85 -9.59
CA ALA A 88 9.70 8.09 -9.25
C ALA A 88 9.38 6.86 -8.39
N LEU A 89 8.40 6.93 -7.49
CA LEU A 89 8.02 5.78 -6.67
C LEU A 89 7.35 4.66 -7.49
N TYR A 90 6.58 5.03 -8.52
CA TYR A 90 5.97 4.09 -9.46
C TYR A 90 7.04 3.43 -10.33
N HIS A 91 8.03 4.20 -10.81
CA HIS A 91 9.16 3.64 -11.55
C HIS A 91 9.97 2.65 -10.71
N ILE A 92 10.16 2.93 -9.42
CA ILE A 92 10.81 1.95 -8.51
C ILE A 92 10.03 0.63 -8.48
N LEU A 93 8.70 0.67 -8.37
CA LEU A 93 7.87 -0.55 -8.42
C LEU A 93 8.04 -1.28 -9.76
N ILE A 94 7.98 -0.53 -10.86
CA ILE A 94 8.10 -1.06 -12.22
C ILE A 94 9.44 -1.76 -12.41
N ASP A 95 10.54 -1.09 -12.10
CA ASP A 95 11.88 -1.60 -12.35
C ASP A 95 12.23 -2.76 -11.41
N ARG A 96 11.85 -2.65 -10.13
CA ARG A 96 12.16 -3.65 -9.10
C ARG A 96 11.47 -4.98 -9.36
N TYR A 97 10.21 -4.94 -9.78
CA TYR A 97 9.38 -6.14 -9.97
C TYR A 97 9.13 -6.46 -11.45
N ARG A 98 9.71 -5.68 -12.37
CA ARG A 98 9.58 -5.84 -13.82
C ARG A 98 8.12 -5.89 -14.28
N ILE A 99 7.28 -5.02 -13.72
CA ILE A 99 5.86 -4.96 -14.08
C ILE A 99 5.69 -4.23 -15.41
N ASP A 100 4.72 -4.64 -16.24
CA ASP A 100 4.27 -3.82 -17.36
C ASP A 100 3.06 -3.00 -16.91
N PRO A 101 3.14 -1.66 -16.84
CA PRO A 101 2.01 -0.82 -16.46
C PRO A 101 0.74 -1.11 -17.29
N ARG A 102 0.89 -1.41 -18.58
CA ARG A 102 -0.25 -1.59 -19.50
C ARG A 102 -1.09 -2.83 -19.18
N GLU A 103 -0.47 -3.82 -18.54
CA GLU A 103 -1.10 -5.06 -18.08
C GLU A 103 -1.40 -5.02 -16.57
N THR A 104 -1.15 -3.90 -15.90
CA THR A 104 -1.29 -3.75 -14.45
C THR A 104 -2.46 -2.84 -14.10
N LEU A 105 -3.34 -3.32 -13.21
CA LEU A 105 -4.38 -2.50 -12.58
C LEU A 105 -3.85 -1.88 -11.28
N PHE A 106 -3.78 -0.55 -11.25
CA PHE A 106 -3.48 0.23 -10.05
C PHE A 106 -4.77 0.69 -9.36
N ILE A 107 -4.89 0.37 -8.07
CA ILE A 107 -6.06 0.69 -7.23
C ILE A 107 -5.60 1.61 -6.10
N ASP A 108 -6.24 2.76 -5.96
CA ASP A 108 -5.92 3.77 -4.94
C ASP A 108 -7.15 4.65 -4.66
N ASP A 109 -7.26 5.19 -3.45
CA ASP A 109 -8.35 6.08 -3.03
C ASP A 109 -8.05 7.57 -3.34
N ASN A 110 -6.79 7.92 -3.57
CA ASN A 110 -6.39 9.28 -3.87
C ASN A 110 -6.37 9.54 -5.40
N PRO A 111 -7.16 10.52 -5.89
CA PRO A 111 -7.25 10.81 -7.32
C PRO A 111 -5.93 11.28 -7.96
N GLU A 112 -5.02 11.93 -7.22
CA GLU A 112 -3.71 12.36 -7.73
C GLU A 112 -2.79 11.16 -8.00
N ASN A 113 -2.85 10.15 -7.13
CA ASN A 113 -2.12 8.89 -7.32
C ASN A 113 -2.64 8.15 -8.55
N ILE A 114 -3.96 8.13 -8.73
CA ILE A 114 -4.62 7.55 -9.91
C ILE A 114 -4.18 8.28 -11.17
N GLN A 115 -4.16 9.60 -11.15
CA GLN A 115 -3.79 10.42 -12.31
C GLN A 115 -2.34 10.14 -12.74
N THR A 116 -1.41 10.03 -11.78
CA THR A 116 -0.01 9.70 -12.06
C THR A 116 0.12 8.30 -12.64
N ALA A 117 -0.54 7.30 -12.05
CA ALA A 117 -0.54 5.94 -12.57
C ALA A 117 -1.06 5.89 -14.02
N LYS A 118 -2.14 6.62 -14.32
CA LYS A 118 -2.68 6.73 -15.68
C LYS A 118 -1.66 7.30 -16.67
N GLN A 119 -0.94 8.35 -16.28
CA GLN A 119 0.10 8.96 -17.12
C GLN A 119 1.26 8.01 -17.41
N LEU A 120 1.55 7.09 -16.48
CA LEU A 120 2.57 6.05 -16.62
C LEU A 120 2.07 4.80 -17.37
N GLY A 121 0.82 4.79 -17.83
CA GLY A 121 0.25 3.72 -18.64
C GLY A 121 -0.45 2.61 -17.86
N PHE A 122 -0.66 2.77 -16.55
CA PHE A 122 -1.44 1.82 -15.75
C PHE A 122 -2.91 1.84 -16.15
N GLN A 123 -3.56 0.67 -16.08
CA GLN A 123 -4.99 0.62 -15.89
C GLN A 123 -5.29 1.11 -14.47
N THR A 124 -6.37 1.85 -14.26
CA THR A 124 -6.63 2.46 -12.95
C THR A 124 -8.05 2.24 -12.48
N LEU A 125 -8.22 2.06 -11.17
CA LEU A 125 -9.49 2.06 -10.47
C LEU A 125 -9.39 2.99 -9.26
N HIS A 126 -10.13 4.10 -9.29
CA HIS A 126 -10.21 5.03 -8.17
C HIS A 126 -11.21 4.49 -7.16
N LEU A 127 -10.72 3.99 -6.02
CA LEU A 127 -11.54 3.37 -4.99
C LEU A 127 -12.08 4.43 -4.02
N THR A 128 -13.25 4.99 -4.33
CA THR A 128 -13.94 5.90 -3.41
C THR A 128 -14.80 5.11 -2.40
N PRO A 129 -15.23 5.71 -1.28
CA PRO A 129 -16.06 5.02 -0.29
C PRO A 129 -17.41 4.48 -0.82
N GLN A 130 -17.87 4.96 -1.98
CA GLN A 130 -19.12 4.52 -2.61
C GLN A 130 -18.92 3.32 -3.55
N ILE A 131 -17.67 2.98 -3.87
CA ILE A 131 -17.34 1.90 -4.79
C ILE A 131 -17.22 0.59 -4.01
N ASN A 132 -17.98 -0.41 -4.44
CA ASN A 132 -17.77 -1.78 -4.01
C ASN A 132 -16.69 -2.42 -4.87
N LEU A 133 -15.52 -2.69 -4.29
CA LEU A 133 -14.37 -3.22 -5.01
C LEU A 133 -14.65 -4.58 -5.65
N GLU A 134 -15.30 -5.50 -4.92
CA GLU A 134 -15.64 -6.83 -5.43
C GLU A 134 -16.51 -6.74 -6.68
N GLN A 135 -17.57 -5.93 -6.65
CA GLN A 135 -18.46 -5.75 -7.79
C GLN A 135 -17.75 -5.13 -8.98
N GLU A 136 -16.88 -4.15 -8.75
CA GLU A 136 -16.13 -3.50 -9.82
C GLU A 136 -15.10 -4.44 -10.46
N LEU A 137 -14.45 -5.31 -9.67
CA LEU A 137 -13.58 -6.35 -10.20
C LEU A 137 -14.35 -7.40 -11.02
N LYS A 138 -15.57 -7.79 -10.58
CA LYS A 138 -16.47 -8.66 -11.36
C LYS A 138 -16.90 -8.02 -12.68
N ASN A 139 -17.29 -6.75 -12.66
CA ASN A 139 -17.69 -6.01 -13.86
C ASN A 139 -16.57 -5.95 -14.90
N ARG A 140 -15.31 -5.95 -14.44
CA ARG A 140 -14.10 -5.98 -15.28
C ARG A 140 -13.67 -7.38 -15.70
N GLY A 141 -14.34 -8.43 -15.22
CA GLY A 141 -13.99 -9.83 -15.48
C GLY A 141 -12.68 -10.26 -14.82
N ILE A 142 -12.24 -9.56 -13.77
CA ILE A 142 -10.98 -9.86 -13.06
C ILE A 142 -11.19 -11.02 -12.08
N ILE A 143 -12.36 -11.06 -11.44
CA ILE A 143 -12.82 -12.13 -10.55
C ILE A 143 -14.23 -12.58 -10.98
N ASP A 144 -14.60 -13.81 -10.59
CA ASP A 144 -15.89 -14.44 -10.90
C ASP A 144 -17.00 -14.06 -9.90
#